data_AF-U6CYS2-F1
#
_entry.id   AF-U6CYS2-F1
#
_cell.length_a   1.000
_cell.length_b   1.000
_cell.length_c   1.000
_cell.angle_alpha   90.00
_cell.angle_beta   90.00
_cell.angle_gamma   90.00
#
_symmetry.space_group_name_H-M   'P 1'
#
loop_
_entity.id
_entity.type
_entity.pdbx_description
1 polymer ?
#
loop_
_entity_poly.entity_id
_entity_poly.type
_entity_poly.pdbx_seq_one_letter_code
_entity_poly.pdbx_strand_id
1 'polypeptide(L)'
;ALCFNGGASISRSLELIQNKEPSSKHISLCHELHTLFRVMWSGKWALVSPFAMLHSVWSLIPAFRGYDQQDAQEFLCELLHKVQQELESEGTTRRILIPFSQRKLTKQVLKVVNTIFHGQLLSQVTCVSCNYKSNTIEPFWDLSLEFPERYHCIEKGFVPLNQTECLLTEMLAKFTETEALEGRIYACDQCNSKRRKSNPKPLVLSEARKQLMIYRLPQVLRLHLKRFRWSGRNHREKIGVHVVFDQ
;
A
#
# COMPACT_ATOMS: atom_id res chain seq x y z
N ALA A 1 -10.43 26.88 58.38
CA ALA A 1 -11.84 27.30 58.51
C ALA A 1 -12.33 27.77 57.14
N LEU A 2 -13.49 27.25 56.71
CA LEU A 2 -14.43 27.81 55.71
C LEU A 2 -14.05 27.84 54.21
N CYS A 3 -14.24 26.70 53.55
CA CYS A 3 -15.28 26.41 52.55
C CYS A 3 -15.89 27.49 51.60
N PHE A 4 -15.77 27.18 50.29
CA PHE A 4 -16.79 27.01 49.22
C PHE A 4 -17.40 28.15 48.36
N ASN A 5 -17.42 27.81 47.05
CA ASN A 5 -18.34 28.14 45.92
C ASN A 5 -17.91 29.27 44.97
N GLY A 6 -17.97 29.13 43.63
CA GLY A 6 -18.46 28.03 42.80
C GLY A 6 -18.26 28.37 41.31
N GLY A 7 -18.04 27.35 40.49
CA GLY A 7 -17.84 27.48 39.05
C GLY A 7 -17.48 26.15 38.42
N ALA A 8 -18.40 25.19 38.49
CA ALA A 8 -18.24 23.89 37.85
C ALA A 8 -18.39 24.03 36.32
N SER A 9 -17.28 23.98 35.59
CA SER A 9 -17.28 23.55 34.19
C SER A 9 -16.86 22.09 34.15
N ILE A 10 -17.85 21.19 34.26
CA ILE A 10 -17.67 19.76 33.98
C ILE A 10 -17.45 19.63 32.47
N SER A 11 -16.20 19.67 32.04
CA SER A 11 -15.82 19.05 30.77
C SER A 11 -15.79 17.55 31.02
N ARG A 12 -16.87 16.83 30.69
CA ARG A 12 -16.83 15.37 30.62
C ARG A 12 -15.79 15.02 29.55
N SER A 13 -14.69 14.41 29.96
CA SER A 13 -13.71 13.81 29.05
C SER A 13 -14.43 12.76 28.20
N LEU A 14 -14.71 13.11 26.94
CA LEU A 14 -15.35 12.26 25.93
C LEU A 14 -14.32 11.30 25.33
N GLU A 15 -13.73 10.46 26.18
CA GLU A 15 -12.75 9.45 25.81
C GLU A 15 -13.34 8.05 25.97
N LEU A 16 -13.28 7.24 24.91
CA LEU A 16 -13.61 5.82 24.99
C LEU A 16 -12.32 4.99 24.92
N ILE A 17 -12.00 4.32 26.02
CA ILE A 17 -10.97 3.27 26.08
C ILE A 17 -11.68 1.94 25.87
N GLN A 18 -11.42 1.26 24.75
CA GLN A 18 -11.93 -0.10 24.54
C GLN A 18 -11.25 -1.06 25.53
N ASN A 19 -12.03 -1.84 26.28
CA ASN A 19 -11.53 -2.75 27.32
C ASN A 19 -10.59 -3.84 26.75
N LYS A 20 -9.67 -4.30 27.60
CA LYS A 20 -8.54 -5.20 27.33
C LYS A 20 -8.92 -6.68 27.12
N GLU A 21 -10.17 -7.06 27.28
CA GLU A 21 -10.61 -8.47 27.39
C GLU A 21 -11.16 -9.01 26.05
N PRO A 22 -10.51 -10.00 25.41
CA PRO A 22 -11.05 -10.66 24.23
C PRO A 22 -12.11 -11.70 24.64
N SER A 23 -13.40 -11.35 24.53
CA SER A 23 -14.51 -12.26 24.82
C SER A 23 -14.79 -13.30 23.72
N SER A 24 -13.90 -13.53 22.74
CA SER A 24 -14.16 -14.57 21.73
C SER A 24 -12.90 -15.30 21.26
N LYS A 25 -13.04 -16.62 21.04
CA LYS A 25 -12.00 -17.53 20.55
C LYS A 25 -11.57 -17.27 19.10
N HIS A 26 -12.19 -16.29 18.42
CA HIS A 26 -11.94 -16.00 17.01
C HIS A 26 -11.71 -14.50 16.82
N ILE A 27 -10.45 -14.11 16.69
CA ILE A 27 -10.06 -12.72 16.41
C ILE A 27 -10.42 -12.42 14.96
N SER A 28 -11.31 -11.44 14.73
CA SER A 28 -11.74 -11.01 13.40
C SER A 28 -11.32 -9.55 13.17
N LEU A 29 -10.44 -9.33 12.18
CA LEU A 29 -9.95 -7.99 11.85
C LEU A 29 -11.08 -7.15 11.26
N CYS A 30 -11.94 -7.76 10.43
CA CYS A 30 -13.10 -7.12 9.85
C CYS A 30 -14.10 -6.65 10.93
N HIS A 31 -14.32 -7.46 11.97
CA HIS A 31 -15.20 -7.08 13.08
C HIS A 31 -14.66 -5.89 13.87
N GLU A 32 -13.36 -5.90 14.22
CA GLU A 32 -12.75 -4.81 14.96
C GLU A 32 -12.72 -3.51 14.16
N LEU A 33 -12.42 -3.57 12.86
CA LEU A 33 -12.50 -2.42 11.95
C LEU A 33 -13.92 -1.83 11.91
N HIS A 34 -14.93 -2.67 11.75
CA HIS A 34 -16.31 -2.23 11.73
C HIS A 34 -16.74 -1.59 13.07
N THR A 35 -16.37 -2.21 14.19
CA THR A 35 -16.65 -1.66 15.52
C THR A 35 -15.96 -0.32 15.73
N LEU A 36 -14.68 -0.21 15.35
CA LEU A 36 -13.94 1.04 15.43
C LEU A 36 -14.58 2.14 14.58
N PHE A 37 -14.93 1.86 13.32
CA PHE A 37 -15.60 2.83 12.46
C PHE A 37 -16.96 3.26 13.02
N ARG A 38 -17.76 2.36 13.58
CA ARG A 38 -19.04 2.73 14.21
C ARG A 38 -18.85 3.67 15.39
N VAL A 39 -17.80 3.47 16.20
CA VAL A 39 -17.49 4.35 17.32
C VAL A 39 -16.99 5.70 16.82
N MET A 40 -16.04 5.73 15.89
CA MET A 40 -15.47 6.96 15.33
C MET A 40 -16.54 7.81 14.64
N TRP A 41 -17.43 7.18 13.87
CA TRP A 41 -18.49 7.88 13.13
C TRP A 41 -19.76 8.15 13.94
N SER A 42 -19.76 7.81 15.24
CA SER A 42 -20.91 8.08 16.11
C SER A 42 -21.06 9.56 16.48
N GLY A 43 -20.00 10.37 16.32
CA GLY A 43 -19.94 11.76 16.76
C GLY A 43 -19.96 11.94 18.28
N LYS A 44 -19.91 10.85 19.05
CA LYS A 44 -20.04 10.87 20.52
C LYS A 44 -18.72 11.08 21.25
N TRP A 45 -17.59 10.85 20.59
CA TRP A 45 -16.27 10.79 21.22
C TRP A 45 -15.30 11.70 20.49
N ALA A 46 -14.52 12.47 21.25
CA ALA A 46 -13.45 13.31 20.69
C ALA A 46 -12.16 12.50 20.48
N LEU A 47 -11.96 11.45 21.29
CA LEU A 47 -10.81 10.56 21.23
C LEU A 47 -11.28 9.11 21.44
N VAL A 48 -10.74 8.20 20.62
CA VAL A 48 -11.01 6.76 20.69
C VAL A 48 -9.68 6.04 20.73
N SER A 49 -9.46 5.20 21.74
CA SER A 49 -8.28 4.33 21.81
C SER A 49 -8.62 2.94 21.25
N PRO A 50 -8.05 2.55 20.10
CA PRO A 50 -8.44 1.34 19.36
C PRO A 50 -7.71 0.08 19.88
N PHE A 51 -7.81 -0.20 21.18
CA PHE A 51 -7.04 -1.26 21.83
C PHE A 51 -7.35 -2.67 21.26
N ALA A 52 -8.63 -2.96 21.02
CA ALA A 52 -9.06 -4.25 20.48
C ALA A 52 -8.55 -4.46 19.03
N MET A 53 -8.58 -3.39 18.22
CA MET A 53 -8.00 -3.38 16.88
C MET A 53 -6.50 -3.59 16.90
N LEU A 54 -5.77 -2.90 17.79
CA LEU A 54 -4.31 -3.04 17.92
C LEU A 54 -3.91 -4.48 18.27
N HIS A 55 -4.60 -5.09 19.24
CA HIS A 55 -4.37 -6.49 19.59
C HIS A 55 -4.66 -7.46 18.45
N SER A 56 -5.72 -7.19 17.69
CA SER A 56 -6.05 -7.99 16.51
C SER A 56 -4.98 -7.90 15.43
N VAL A 57 -4.47 -6.68 15.16
CA VAL A 57 -3.34 -6.45 14.26
C VAL A 57 -2.10 -7.23 14.73
N TRP A 58 -1.69 -7.09 15.99
CA TRP A 58 -0.51 -7.79 16.50
C TRP A 58 -0.63 -9.31 16.48
N SER A 59 -1.85 -9.84 16.63
CA SER A 59 -2.10 -11.27 16.54
C SER A 59 -2.09 -11.79 15.09
N LEU A 60 -2.60 -11.01 14.14
CA LEU A 60 -2.80 -11.44 12.75
C LEU A 60 -1.65 -11.03 11.81
N ILE A 61 -0.90 -10.00 12.19
CA ILE A 61 0.23 -9.43 11.43
C ILE A 61 1.41 -9.23 12.40
N PRO A 62 2.16 -10.30 12.72
CA PRO A 62 3.23 -10.24 13.72
C PRO A 62 4.33 -9.21 13.43
N ALA A 63 4.51 -8.82 12.16
CA ALA A 63 5.48 -7.81 11.75
C ALA A 63 5.25 -6.44 12.43
N PHE A 64 4.00 -6.09 12.75
CA PHE A 64 3.66 -4.84 13.43
C PHE A 64 3.57 -4.99 14.95
N ARG A 65 3.95 -6.15 15.51
CA ARG A 65 3.87 -6.39 16.95
C ARG A 65 4.88 -5.54 17.71
N GLY A 66 4.39 -4.76 18.67
CA GLY A 66 5.21 -3.90 19.50
C GLY A 66 4.83 -2.43 19.32
N TYR A 67 5.66 -1.56 19.89
CA TYR A 67 5.40 -0.12 19.96
C TYR A 67 6.39 0.70 19.13
N ASP A 68 7.16 0.04 18.27
CA ASP A 68 8.11 0.70 17.37
C ASP A 68 7.37 1.51 16.29
N GLN A 69 8.07 2.48 15.71
CA GLN A 69 7.54 3.22 14.56
C GLN A 69 7.51 2.32 13.32
N GLN A 70 6.38 2.32 12.63
CA GLN A 70 6.11 1.45 11.49
C GLN A 70 5.84 2.27 10.23
N ASP A 71 6.07 1.67 9.06
CA ASP A 71 5.71 2.29 7.79
C ASP A 71 4.20 2.22 7.57
N ALA A 72 3.56 3.38 7.40
CA ALA A 72 2.11 3.46 7.21
C ALA A 72 1.65 2.83 5.89
N GLN A 73 2.48 2.85 4.84
CA GLN A 73 2.15 2.21 3.56
C GLN A 73 2.16 0.70 3.72
N GLU A 74 3.20 0.15 4.35
CA GLU A 74 3.31 -1.29 4.62
C GLU A 74 2.15 -1.75 5.50
N PHE A 75 1.86 -1.02 6.58
CA PHE A 75 0.73 -1.31 7.45
C PHE A 75 -0.60 -1.36 6.71
N LEU A 76 -0.88 -0.36 5.86
CA LEU A 76 -2.13 -0.32 5.11
C LEU A 76 -2.24 -1.45 4.08
N CYS A 77 -1.14 -1.79 3.40
CA CYS A 77 -1.08 -2.92 2.46
C CYS A 77 -1.40 -4.25 3.16
N GLU A 78 -0.71 -4.53 4.25
CA GLU A 78 -0.91 -5.75 5.03
C GLU A 78 -2.30 -5.82 5.65
N LEU A 79 -2.80 -4.70 6.17
CA LEU A 79 -4.15 -4.60 6.71
C LEU A 79 -5.21 -4.95 5.65
N LEU A 80 -5.14 -4.34 4.47
CA LEU A 80 -6.07 -4.60 3.37
C LEU A 80 -5.97 -6.05 2.88
N HIS A 81 -4.76 -6.59 2.77
CA HIS A 81 -4.53 -7.98 2.39
C HIS A 81 -5.18 -8.95 3.40
N LYS A 82 -5.02 -8.72 4.70
CA LYS A 82 -5.65 -9.54 5.75
C LYS A 82 -7.17 -9.41 5.76
N VAL A 83 -7.70 -8.21 5.56
CA VAL A 83 -9.15 -8.00 5.42
C VAL A 83 -9.69 -8.80 4.23
N GLN A 84 -9.02 -8.72 3.08
CA GLN A 84 -9.43 -9.49 1.90
C GLN A 84 -9.37 -11.00 2.16
N GLN A 85 -8.26 -11.49 2.73
CA GLN A 85 -8.08 -12.90 3.05
C GLN A 85 -9.17 -13.42 4.00
N GLU A 86 -9.50 -12.64 5.04
CA GLU A 86 -10.55 -12.98 5.99
C GLU A 86 -11.92 -13.09 5.29
N LEU A 87 -12.28 -12.09 4.49
CA LEU A 87 -13.54 -12.08 3.72
C LEU A 87 -13.64 -13.23 2.71
N GLU A 88 -12.55 -13.63 2.07
CA GLU A 88 -12.50 -14.79 1.15
C GLU A 88 -12.63 -16.13 1.90
N SER A 89 -11.97 -16.24 3.07
CA SER A 89 -11.99 -17.44 3.90
C SER A 89 -13.37 -17.71 4.50
N GLU A 90 -14.10 -16.67 4.92
CA GLU A 90 -15.48 -16.78 5.41
C GLU A 90 -16.45 -17.27 4.31
N GLY A 91 -16.15 -16.96 3.04
CA GLY A 91 -16.90 -17.44 1.88
C GLY A 91 -16.67 -18.93 1.53
N THR A 92 -15.59 -19.54 2.04
CA THR A 92 -15.16 -20.89 1.64
C THR A 92 -15.33 -21.91 2.76
N THR A 93 -14.93 -21.60 3.99
CA THR A 93 -14.92 -22.54 5.13
C THR A 93 -16.27 -22.59 5.86
N ARG A 94 -17.08 -21.52 5.81
CA ARG A 94 -18.35 -21.42 6.55
C ARG A 94 -19.60 -21.45 5.66
N ARG A 95 -19.51 -22.10 4.49
CA ARG A 95 -20.63 -22.26 3.53
C ARG A 95 -21.86 -22.96 4.11
N ILE A 96 -21.73 -23.65 5.25
CA ILE A 96 -22.79 -24.47 5.83
C ILE A 96 -23.55 -23.77 6.98
N LEU A 97 -22.97 -22.73 7.63
CA LEU A 97 -23.51 -22.19 8.91
C LEU A 97 -23.90 -20.70 8.91
N ILE A 98 -23.57 -19.92 7.87
CA ILE A 98 -23.84 -18.46 7.88
C ILE A 98 -25.20 -18.15 7.20
N PRO A 99 -26.06 -17.27 7.77
CA PRO A 99 -27.28 -16.78 7.14
C PRO A 99 -27.03 -16.12 5.77
N PHE A 100 -27.96 -16.27 4.83
CA PHE A 100 -27.85 -15.75 3.45
C PHE A 100 -27.57 -14.23 3.36
N SER A 101 -28.08 -13.45 4.31
CA SER A 101 -27.90 -11.99 4.38
C SER A 101 -26.44 -11.58 4.63
N GLN A 102 -25.74 -12.27 5.55
CA GLN A 102 -24.34 -12.00 5.85
C GLN A 102 -23.43 -12.39 4.67
N ARG A 103 -23.74 -13.48 3.95
CA ARG A 103 -22.99 -13.88 2.74
C ARG A 103 -23.03 -12.83 1.63
N LYS A 104 -24.17 -12.16 1.45
CA LYS A 104 -24.34 -11.09 0.46
C LYS A 104 -23.52 -9.86 0.84
N LEU A 105 -23.49 -9.51 2.14
CA LEU A 105 -22.71 -8.41 2.66
C LEU A 105 -21.20 -8.65 2.53
N THR A 106 -20.69 -9.83 2.92
CA THR A 106 -19.26 -10.18 2.77
C THR A 106 -18.81 -10.10 1.31
N LYS A 107 -19.60 -10.63 0.38
CA LYS A 107 -19.32 -10.51 -1.06
C LYS A 107 -19.38 -9.08 -1.58
N GLN A 108 -20.30 -8.26 -1.04
CA GLN A 108 -20.36 -6.83 -1.38
C GLN A 108 -19.14 -6.09 -0.85
N VAL A 109 -18.71 -6.31 0.39
CA VAL A 109 -17.52 -5.67 0.98
C VAL A 109 -16.26 -6.09 0.22
N LEU A 110 -16.09 -7.38 -0.07
CA LEU A 110 -14.95 -7.85 -0.88
C LEU A 110 -14.95 -7.20 -2.27
N LYS A 111 -16.11 -7.14 -2.93
CA LYS A 111 -16.25 -6.47 -4.22
C LYS A 111 -15.92 -4.99 -4.10
N VAL A 112 -16.37 -4.32 -3.04
CA VAL A 112 -16.09 -2.90 -2.78
C VAL A 112 -14.59 -2.68 -2.60
N VAL A 113 -13.91 -3.44 -1.75
CA VAL A 113 -12.45 -3.34 -1.55
C VAL A 113 -11.69 -3.54 -2.87
N ASN A 114 -12.04 -4.61 -3.61
CA ASN A 114 -11.42 -4.92 -4.91
C ASN A 114 -11.86 -4.00 -6.05
N THR A 115 -12.92 -3.21 -5.92
CA THR A 115 -13.36 -2.28 -6.97
C THR A 115 -12.88 -0.86 -6.69
N ILE A 116 -12.77 -0.48 -5.41
CA ILE A 116 -12.39 0.85 -5.00
C ILE A 116 -10.88 1.06 -5.18
N PHE A 117 -10.05 0.14 -4.66
CA PHE A 117 -8.60 0.37 -4.56
C PHE A 117 -7.76 -0.38 -5.59
N HIS A 118 -8.37 -1.22 -6.42
CA HIS A 118 -7.64 -2.10 -7.32
C HIS A 118 -7.49 -1.49 -8.71
N GLY A 119 -6.25 -1.24 -9.12
CA GLY A 119 -5.89 -0.83 -10.47
C GLY A 119 -5.15 -1.93 -11.21
N GLN A 120 -4.84 -1.68 -12.48
CA GLN A 120 -4.00 -2.56 -13.30
C GLN A 120 -2.91 -1.77 -14.02
N LEU A 121 -1.68 -2.26 -13.94
CA LEU A 121 -0.53 -1.80 -14.72
C LEU A 121 -0.32 -2.70 -15.93
N LEU A 122 0.16 -2.12 -17.02
CA LEU A 122 0.74 -2.82 -18.15
C LEU A 122 2.26 -2.74 -18.04
N SER A 123 2.89 -3.88 -17.76
CA SER A 123 4.34 -4.07 -17.79
C SER A 123 4.74 -4.51 -19.19
N GLN A 124 5.36 -3.60 -19.95
CA GLN A 124 5.86 -3.87 -21.30
C GLN A 124 7.36 -4.08 -21.26
N VAL A 125 7.81 -5.26 -21.67
CA VAL A 125 9.24 -5.58 -21.86
C VAL A 125 9.52 -5.68 -23.36
N THR A 126 10.41 -4.81 -23.86
CA THR A 126 10.83 -4.78 -25.26
C THR A 126 12.23 -5.37 -25.38
N CYS A 127 12.37 -6.48 -26.10
CA CYS A 127 13.67 -7.08 -26.40
C CYS A 127 14.48 -6.17 -27.32
N VAL A 128 15.72 -5.83 -26.96
CA VAL A 128 16.59 -5.00 -27.80
C VAL A 128 17.06 -5.74 -29.05
N SER A 129 17.23 -7.06 -28.97
CA SER A 129 17.76 -7.86 -30.08
C SER A 129 16.77 -8.07 -31.23
N CYS A 130 15.46 -8.13 -30.94
CA CYS A 130 14.45 -8.46 -31.95
C CYS A 130 13.23 -7.52 -31.95
N ASN A 131 13.20 -6.50 -31.08
CA ASN A 131 12.09 -5.56 -30.90
C ASN A 131 10.73 -6.19 -30.57
N TYR A 132 10.70 -7.48 -30.19
CA TYR A 132 9.49 -8.11 -29.70
C TYR A 132 9.07 -7.49 -28.36
N LYS A 133 7.77 -7.18 -28.26
CA LYS A 133 7.16 -6.60 -27.06
C LYS A 133 6.37 -7.67 -26.34
N SER A 134 6.76 -7.93 -25.09
CA SER A 134 6.01 -8.77 -24.15
C SER A 134 5.22 -7.88 -23.22
N ASN A 135 3.92 -8.14 -23.08
CA ASN A 135 3.00 -7.36 -22.27
C ASN A 135 2.45 -8.24 -21.14
N THR A 136 2.55 -7.78 -19.91
CA THR A 136 1.97 -8.42 -18.73
C THR A 136 1.05 -7.43 -18.02
N ILE A 137 -0.18 -7.85 -17.70
CA ILE A 137 -1.09 -7.03 -16.91
C ILE A 137 -0.94 -7.43 -15.44
N GLU A 138 -0.55 -6.49 -14.60
CA GLU A 138 -0.25 -6.70 -13.18
C GLU A 138 -1.22 -5.86 -12.32
N PRO A 139 -1.90 -6.46 -11.34
CA PRO A 139 -2.73 -5.72 -10.41
C PRO A 139 -1.91 -4.82 -9.49
N PHE A 140 -2.46 -3.69 -9.06
CA PHE A 140 -1.85 -2.82 -8.03
C PHE A 140 -2.86 -2.24 -7.05
N TRP A 141 -2.40 -1.95 -5.83
CA TRP A 141 -3.16 -1.26 -4.76
C TRP A 141 -2.68 0.18 -4.55
N ASP A 142 -1.40 0.43 -4.83
CA ASP A 142 -0.80 1.75 -4.84
C ASP A 142 0.27 1.86 -5.91
N LEU A 143 0.57 3.11 -6.25
CA LEU A 143 1.74 3.46 -7.03
C LEU A 143 2.78 4.04 -6.07
N SER A 144 3.87 3.30 -5.88
CA SER A 144 5.02 3.77 -5.11
C SER A 144 5.94 4.59 -6.02
N LEU A 145 5.83 5.91 -5.94
CA LEU A 145 6.48 6.87 -6.80
C LEU A 145 7.87 7.23 -6.29
N GLU A 146 8.83 7.20 -7.21
CA GLU A 146 10.21 7.59 -6.95
C GLU A 146 10.45 9.07 -7.25
N PHE A 147 11.30 9.69 -6.45
CA PHE A 147 11.77 11.02 -6.74
C PHE A 147 12.74 10.97 -7.93
N PRO A 148 12.68 11.93 -8.87
CA PRO A 148 13.74 12.13 -9.83
C PRO A 148 15.10 12.32 -9.16
N GLU A 149 16.17 11.81 -9.79
CA GLU A 149 17.51 11.74 -9.19
C GLU A 149 18.05 13.10 -8.75
N ARG A 150 17.65 14.17 -9.46
CA ARG A 150 17.98 15.56 -9.10
C ARG A 150 17.55 15.97 -7.68
N TYR A 151 16.53 15.32 -7.10
CA TYR A 151 16.06 15.59 -5.74
C TYR A 151 16.70 14.68 -4.69
N HIS A 152 17.58 13.76 -5.09
CA HIS A 152 18.30 12.91 -4.15
C HIS A 152 19.42 13.71 -3.48
N CYS A 153 20.15 14.54 -4.21
CA CYS A 153 21.32 15.24 -3.68
C CYS A 153 20.95 16.62 -3.10
N ILE A 154 20.33 16.68 -1.92
CA ILE A 154 20.30 17.94 -1.15
C ILE A 154 21.53 17.95 -0.26
N GLU A 155 22.68 18.30 -0.83
CA GLU A 155 23.81 18.68 0.02
C GLU A 155 23.41 19.91 0.85
N LYS A 156 23.78 19.86 2.13
CA LYS A 156 23.49 20.90 3.13
C LYS A 156 24.02 22.26 2.66
N GLY A 157 23.18 23.08 2.03
CA GLY A 157 23.43 24.52 1.89
C GLY A 157 23.15 25.16 0.54
N PHE A 158 22.91 24.41 -0.53
CA PHE A 158 22.54 24.99 -1.84
C PHE A 158 21.43 24.17 -2.50
N VAL A 159 20.19 24.61 -2.34
CA VAL A 159 19.10 24.22 -3.23
C VAL A 159 19.01 25.33 -4.27
N PRO A 160 19.37 25.12 -5.55
CA PRO A 160 19.06 26.06 -6.62
C PRO A 160 17.57 26.42 -6.54
N LEU A 161 17.21 27.69 -6.73
CA LEU A 161 15.83 28.21 -6.64
C LEU A 161 14.80 27.37 -7.44
N ASN A 162 15.28 26.61 -8.43
CA ASN A 162 14.49 25.81 -9.37
C ASN A 162 14.29 24.34 -8.89
N GLN A 163 14.68 23.98 -7.66
CA GLN A 163 14.60 22.62 -7.09
C GLN A 163 13.81 22.56 -5.77
N THR A 164 13.09 23.61 -5.41
CA THR A 164 12.34 23.67 -4.14
C THR A 164 11.13 22.75 -4.10
N GLU A 165 10.57 22.43 -5.27
CA GLU A 165 9.31 21.74 -5.42
C GLU A 165 9.40 20.66 -6.49
N CYS A 166 8.77 19.52 -6.24
CA CYS A 166 8.64 18.41 -7.19
C CYS A 166 7.16 18.28 -7.56
N LEU A 167 6.82 18.38 -8.84
CA LEU A 167 5.45 18.17 -9.27
C LEU A 167 5.11 16.68 -9.19
N LEU A 168 3.90 16.34 -8.74
CA LEU A 168 3.43 14.96 -8.75
C LEU A 168 3.45 14.34 -10.16
N THR A 169 3.18 15.15 -11.18
CA THR A 169 3.26 14.75 -12.59
C THR A 169 4.68 14.36 -13.02
N GLU A 170 5.72 14.98 -12.47
CA GLU A 170 7.12 14.59 -12.71
C GLU A 170 7.40 13.20 -12.12
N MET A 171 6.87 12.92 -10.93
CA MET A 171 7.03 11.62 -10.29
C MET A 171 6.28 10.52 -11.05
N LEU A 172 5.07 10.83 -11.55
CA LEU A 172 4.30 9.92 -12.40
C LEU A 172 4.98 9.69 -13.76
N ALA A 173 5.57 10.72 -14.36
CA ALA A 173 6.33 10.60 -15.60
C ALA A 173 7.57 9.71 -15.40
N LYS A 174 8.29 9.87 -14.28
CA LYS A 174 9.39 8.97 -13.91
C LYS A 174 8.90 7.53 -13.72
N PHE A 175 7.75 7.33 -13.08
CA PHE A 175 7.17 6.00 -12.87
C PHE A 175 6.84 5.27 -14.18
N THR A 176 6.44 6.00 -15.23
CA THR A 176 6.10 5.43 -16.55
C THR A 176 7.22 5.58 -17.59
N GLU A 177 8.41 6.01 -17.15
CA GLU A 177 9.58 6.12 -18.00
C GLU A 177 10.04 4.74 -18.48
N THR A 178 10.62 4.69 -19.69
CA THR A 178 11.21 3.45 -20.20
C THR A 178 12.61 3.29 -19.65
N GLU A 179 12.82 2.28 -18.81
CA GLU A 179 14.11 1.95 -18.21
C GLU A 179 14.78 0.77 -18.93
N ALA A 180 16.10 0.75 -18.97
CA ALA A 180 16.85 -0.41 -19.44
C ALA A 180 16.98 -1.42 -18.30
N LEU A 181 16.70 -2.70 -18.56
CA LEU A 181 17.02 -3.75 -17.62
C LEU A 181 18.55 -3.91 -17.56
N GLU A 182 19.12 -3.82 -16.36
CA GLU A 182 20.56 -3.91 -16.16
C GLU A 182 21.10 -5.29 -16.55
N GLY A 183 21.91 -5.31 -17.60
CA GLY A 183 22.55 -6.53 -18.11
C GLY A 183 21.65 -7.39 -19.00
N ARG A 184 22.23 -8.54 -19.41
CA ARG A 184 21.55 -9.53 -20.26
C ARG A 184 20.80 -10.51 -19.38
N ILE A 185 19.64 -10.11 -18.89
CA ILE A 185 18.82 -10.93 -17.98
C ILE A 185 17.51 -11.41 -18.62
N TYR A 186 17.10 -10.85 -19.77
CA TYR A 186 15.79 -11.14 -20.35
C TYR A 186 15.85 -12.32 -21.34
N ALA A 187 15.13 -13.39 -21.03
CA ALA A 187 14.96 -14.54 -21.92
C ALA A 187 13.81 -14.31 -22.91
N CYS A 188 14.10 -13.70 -24.06
CA CYS A 188 13.07 -13.40 -25.07
C CYS A 188 12.51 -14.68 -25.73
N ASP A 189 11.19 -14.83 -25.74
CA ASP A 189 10.51 -15.98 -26.36
C ASP A 189 10.74 -16.08 -27.86
N GLN A 190 10.75 -14.97 -28.61
CA GLN A 190 10.99 -15.00 -30.05
C GLN A 190 12.42 -15.41 -30.40
N CYS A 191 13.40 -14.88 -29.66
CA CYS A 191 14.81 -15.23 -29.86
C CYS A 191 15.09 -16.70 -29.51
N ASN A 192 14.44 -17.22 -28.48
CA ASN A 192 14.66 -18.58 -28.00
C ASN A 192 13.75 -19.62 -28.68
N SER A 193 12.59 -19.24 -29.23
CA SER A 193 11.67 -20.15 -29.94
C SER A 193 12.34 -20.80 -31.17
N LYS A 194 13.11 -20.03 -31.94
CA LYS A 194 13.88 -20.55 -33.08
C LYS A 194 15.03 -21.49 -32.67
N ARG A 195 15.59 -21.31 -31.47
CA ARG A 195 16.68 -22.14 -30.93
C ARG A 195 16.18 -23.46 -30.33
N ARG A 196 15.05 -23.44 -29.61
CA ARG A 196 14.44 -24.66 -29.03
C ARG A 196 14.15 -25.73 -30.08
N LYS A 197 13.84 -25.33 -31.32
CA LYS A 197 13.59 -26.24 -32.45
C LYS A 197 14.85 -26.86 -33.05
N SER A 198 16.03 -26.27 -32.84
CA SER A 198 17.26 -26.61 -33.58
C SER A 198 18.39 -27.19 -32.72
N ASN A 199 18.32 -27.12 -31.39
CA ASN A 199 19.16 -27.87 -30.43
C ASN A 199 18.76 -27.55 -28.97
N PRO A 200 19.05 -28.41 -27.98
CA PRO A 200 18.89 -28.11 -26.54
C PRO A 200 20.02 -27.20 -26.03
N LYS A 201 20.33 -26.12 -26.77
CA LYS A 201 21.32 -25.12 -26.32
C LYS A 201 20.74 -24.28 -25.17
N PRO A 202 21.59 -23.80 -24.25
CA PRO A 202 21.17 -22.92 -23.17
C PRO A 202 20.46 -21.67 -23.71
N LEU A 203 19.51 -21.17 -22.92
CA LEU A 203 18.74 -19.97 -23.24
C LEU A 203 19.68 -18.78 -23.48
N VAL A 204 19.37 -18.00 -24.52
CA VAL A 204 20.03 -16.71 -24.73
C VAL A 204 19.29 -15.67 -23.92
N LEU A 205 20.06 -14.98 -23.08
CA LEU A 205 19.62 -13.78 -22.41
C LEU A 205 20.00 -12.56 -23.25
N SER A 206 19.05 -11.64 -23.33
CA SER A 206 19.12 -10.42 -24.12
C SER A 206 18.95 -9.21 -23.21
N GLU A 207 19.48 -8.08 -23.68
CA GLU A 207 19.13 -6.78 -23.11
C GLU A 207 17.68 -6.46 -23.49
N ALA A 208 16.97 -5.82 -22.57
CA ALA A 208 15.59 -5.42 -22.79
C ALA A 208 15.30 -4.09 -22.09
N ARG A 209 14.29 -3.39 -22.59
CA ARG A 209 13.75 -2.18 -21.97
C ARG A 209 12.43 -2.53 -21.31
N LYS A 210 12.15 -1.99 -20.13
CA LYS A 210 10.90 -2.15 -19.41
C LYS A 210 10.20 -0.80 -19.32
N GLN A 211 8.88 -0.80 -19.46
CA GLN A 211 8.03 0.36 -19.23
C GLN A 211 6.78 -0.08 -18.48
N LEU A 212 6.43 0.66 -17.43
CA LEU A 212 5.15 0.51 -16.74
C LEU A 212 4.17 1.56 -17.26
N MET A 213 2.93 1.16 -17.50
CA MET A 213 1.85 2.06 -17.91
C MET A 213 0.60 1.77 -17.10
N ILE A 214 -0.23 2.78 -16.89
CA ILE A 214 -1.54 2.58 -16.26
C ILE A 214 -2.49 1.98 -17.30
N TYR A 215 -2.89 0.72 -17.10
CA TYR A 215 -3.86 0.04 -17.96
C TYR A 215 -5.30 0.34 -17.51
N ARG A 216 -5.53 0.30 -16.19
CA ARG A 216 -6.84 0.62 -15.58
C ARG A 216 -6.64 1.31 -14.25
N LEU A 217 -7.31 2.44 -14.05
CA LEU A 217 -7.31 3.18 -12.79
C LEU A 217 -8.30 2.57 -11.77
N PRO A 218 -7.95 2.55 -10.47
CA PRO A 218 -8.89 2.31 -9.39
C PRO A 218 -9.84 3.51 -9.21
N GLN A 219 -10.94 3.34 -8.46
CA GLN A 219 -11.80 4.47 -8.09
C GLN A 219 -11.11 5.41 -7.09
N VAL A 220 -10.30 4.84 -6.20
CA VAL A 220 -9.45 5.58 -5.25
C VAL A 220 -8.00 5.18 -5.51
N LEU A 221 -7.25 6.10 -6.11
CA LEU A 221 -5.84 5.92 -6.39
C LEU A 221 -5.00 6.32 -5.18
N ARG A 222 -4.22 5.37 -4.66
CA ARG A 222 -3.24 5.64 -3.60
C ARG A 222 -1.86 5.86 -4.22
N LEU A 223 -1.27 7.01 -3.92
CA LEU A 223 0.09 7.36 -4.32
C LEU A 223 0.98 7.37 -3.09
N HIS A 224 1.95 6.46 -3.05
CA HIS A 224 2.95 6.40 -2.01
C HIS A 224 4.22 7.11 -2.51
N LEU A 225 4.67 8.15 -1.79
CA LEU A 225 5.88 8.88 -2.14
C LEU A 225 7.07 8.22 -1.45
N LYS A 226 7.99 7.59 -2.20
CA LYS A 226 9.19 6.93 -1.64
C LYS A 226 10.21 7.95 -1.13
N ARG A 227 9.90 8.59 0.00
CA ARG A 227 10.74 9.62 0.63
C ARG A 227 11.94 9.04 1.34
N PHE A 228 11.88 7.78 1.75
CA PHE A 228 12.98 7.12 2.44
C PHE A 228 13.83 6.34 1.47
N ARG A 229 15.14 6.55 1.53
CA ARG A 229 16.11 5.84 0.69
C ARG A 229 17.37 5.51 1.48
N TRP A 230 18.07 4.47 1.06
CA TRP A 230 19.37 4.14 1.62
C TRP A 230 20.45 4.90 0.87
N SER A 231 21.40 5.48 1.60
CA SER A 231 22.53 6.23 1.06
C SER A 231 23.82 5.75 1.70
N GLY A 232 24.78 5.37 0.85
CA GLY A 232 26.10 4.93 1.27
C GLY A 232 26.08 3.79 2.30
N ARG A 233 27.06 3.82 3.22
CA ARG A 233 27.29 2.79 4.25
C ARG A 233 26.26 2.89 5.39
N ASN A 234 25.02 2.51 5.10
CA ASN A 234 23.93 2.34 6.06
C ASN A 234 23.26 3.61 6.62
N HIS A 235 23.27 4.73 5.89
CA HIS A 235 22.51 5.91 6.30
C HIS A 235 21.13 5.93 5.64
N ARG A 236 20.07 6.06 6.45
CA ARG A 236 18.69 6.22 5.95
C ARG A 236 18.39 7.70 5.71
N GLU A 237 18.26 8.00 4.43
CA GLU A 237 17.69 9.16 3.76
C GLU A 237 16.26 9.54 4.11
N LYS A 238 15.92 10.81 4.36
CA LYS A 238 14.56 11.31 4.06
C LYS A 238 14.61 12.48 3.08
N ILE A 239 13.94 12.34 1.94
CA ILE A 239 13.76 13.41 0.96
C ILE A 239 12.72 14.40 1.49
N GLY A 240 13.21 15.59 1.84
CA GLY A 240 12.42 16.70 2.40
C GLY A 240 11.74 17.61 1.37
N VAL A 241 11.92 17.36 0.07
CA VAL A 241 11.36 18.20 -1.01
C VAL A 241 9.83 18.25 -0.92
N HIS A 242 9.28 19.46 -1.08
CA HIS A 242 7.84 19.65 -1.15
C HIS A 242 7.31 19.06 -2.46
N VAL A 243 6.25 18.25 -2.37
CA VAL A 243 5.62 17.68 -3.56
C VAL A 243 4.32 18.42 -3.80
N VAL A 244 4.23 19.08 -4.94
CA VAL A 244 3.06 19.85 -5.36
C VAL A 244 2.12 18.92 -6.12
N PHE A 245 0.86 18.90 -5.68
CA PHE A 245 -0.23 18.15 -6.30
C PHE A 245 -1.49 19.00 -6.25
N ASP A 246 -2.28 18.95 -7.32
CA ASP A 246 -3.54 19.69 -7.41
C ASP A 246 -4.58 19.13 -6.43
N GLN A 247 -5.52 19.99 -6.00
CA GLN A 247 -6.68 19.62 -5.17
C GLN A 247 -7.80 18.96 -5.98
#